data_AF-W4F9U7-F1
#
_entry.id   AF-W4F9U7-F1
#
_cell.length_a   1.000
_cell.length_b   1.000
_cell.length_c   1.000
_cell.angle_alpha   90.00
_cell.angle_beta   90.00
_cell.angle_gamma   90.00
#
_symmetry.space_group_name_H-M   'P 1'
#
loop_
_entity.id
_entity.type
_entity.pdbx_description
1 polymer ?
#
loop_
_entity_poly.entity_id
_entity_poly.type
_entity_poly.pdbx_seq_one_letter_code
_entity_poly.pdbx_strand_id
1 'polypeptide(L)'
;MLGLLNRSRRWLPGVLAGIGLAIHVAPLCYGDWEFIYSFDDGANFVENPMIQALTLPNIVAMATTVKINVYEPLSWLLKAFVHGLVGMQSKYVRMVSVLVHWTACGILGCATHRLLAPSFADRASVTIAASLSAVLFAIHPVHIEVLMWPSAQPYPLAMLFTSIMFLSHLHKPWSMVGTVAYMCAVLSKSIALFTPVGLVLLDVVRGHLQLCPPKNLLPYFRKMSVCLVLSMALVATTYVANQRGAGTDVDTISLTIPQRLAKVFIVTVWPIQAWLWPVNLRPHYQIPDPTALTLPTNPNVVFSVLIVLVTLVAGLTTGLATTPASNWTLLASTLYMLTMVVPVSGLVQHGMVSLTADRYSYFATLVFIPLQALLLHRVGQRWATVVALTVFGLWGSLSTNQLQAWRSEEALWLHSLIQDPSDWRLLDQLAEYYLHHGRNADAVPLMVESIWFGPTLGFKATLFQAKQRMFLNRVTDGCSMYSALSNEMPPHPAVLNNLAVCALYRGEVDTARFLWETAVALEKLGLSTLETTGESDVGTIIPAHNLHQLDAFAAGMRGFQAQLMW
;
A
#
# COMPACT_ATOMS: atom_id res chain seq x y z
N MET A 1 32.74 -23.18 -29.28
CA MET A 1 31.39 -22.56 -29.24
C MET A 1 30.69 -22.72 -27.89
N LEU A 2 30.51 -23.93 -27.35
CA LEU A 2 29.82 -24.16 -26.05
C LEU A 2 30.44 -23.42 -24.85
N GLY A 3 31.78 -23.33 -24.77
CA GLY A 3 32.46 -22.59 -23.70
C GLY A 3 32.29 -21.06 -23.75
N LEU A 4 32.14 -20.48 -24.96
CA LEU A 4 31.85 -19.06 -25.14
C LEU A 4 30.39 -18.73 -24.78
N LEU A 5 29.45 -19.61 -25.14
CA LEU A 5 28.04 -19.52 -24.75
C LEU A 5 27.84 -19.62 -23.23
N ASN A 6 28.63 -20.46 -22.53
CA ASN A 6 28.58 -20.54 -21.07
C ASN A 6 29.20 -19.31 -20.38
N ARG A 7 30.21 -18.67 -20.99
CA ARG A 7 30.75 -17.40 -20.48
C ARG A 7 29.79 -16.24 -20.68
N SER A 8 29.12 -16.14 -21.84
CA SER A 8 28.17 -15.05 -22.11
C SER A 8 26.94 -15.11 -21.19
N ARG A 9 26.45 -16.32 -20.86
CA ARG A 9 25.31 -16.51 -19.95
C ARG A 9 25.55 -16.02 -18.52
N ARG A 10 26.80 -15.93 -18.06
CA ARG A 10 27.12 -15.40 -16.72
C ARG A 10 26.90 -13.89 -16.61
N TRP A 11 27.05 -13.17 -17.72
CA TRP A 11 26.85 -11.72 -17.76
C TRP A 11 25.39 -11.33 -18.01
N LEU A 12 24.60 -12.25 -18.55
CA LEU A 12 23.20 -12.00 -18.92
C LEU A 12 22.36 -11.37 -17.80
N PRO A 13 22.35 -11.88 -16.54
CA PRO A 13 21.56 -11.26 -15.49
C PRO A 13 21.99 -9.81 -15.20
N GLY A 14 23.29 -9.52 -15.24
CA GLY A 14 23.81 -8.16 -15.06
C GLY A 14 23.41 -7.22 -16.20
N VAL A 15 23.42 -7.71 -17.45
CA VAL A 15 22.95 -6.95 -18.62
C VAL A 15 21.45 -6.67 -18.51
N LEU A 16 20.64 -7.68 -18.18
CA LEU A 16 19.19 -7.50 -17.99
C LEU A 16 18.87 -6.58 -16.81
N ALA A 17 19.64 -6.63 -15.73
CA ALA A 17 19.50 -5.69 -14.63
C ALA A 17 19.79 -4.25 -15.06
N GLY A 18 20.85 -4.03 -15.83
CA GLY A 18 21.18 -2.72 -16.38
C GLY A 18 20.09 -2.19 -17.33
N ILE A 19 19.59 -3.05 -18.23
CA ILE A 19 18.49 -2.69 -19.15
C ILE A 19 17.20 -2.41 -18.37
N GLY A 20 16.84 -3.25 -17.39
CA GLY A 20 15.62 -3.08 -16.62
C GLY A 20 15.65 -1.84 -15.75
N LEU A 21 16.80 -1.55 -15.13
CA LEU A 21 17.01 -0.29 -14.42
C LEU A 21 16.88 0.90 -15.39
N ALA A 22 17.45 0.81 -16.59
CA ALA A 22 17.28 1.85 -17.61
C ALA A 22 15.82 2.02 -18.05
N ILE A 23 15.04 0.93 -18.18
CA ILE A 23 13.61 0.99 -18.50
C ILE A 23 12.84 1.79 -17.43
N HIS A 24 13.14 1.59 -16.14
CA HIS A 24 12.46 2.32 -15.06
C HIS A 24 12.98 3.75 -14.86
N VAL A 25 14.28 4.01 -15.08
CA VAL A 25 14.90 5.31 -14.80
C VAL A 25 14.87 6.26 -16.00
N ALA A 26 15.08 5.77 -17.23
CA ALA A 26 15.19 6.64 -18.40
C ALA A 26 13.96 7.55 -18.61
N PRO A 27 12.71 7.10 -18.42
CA PRO A 27 11.54 7.99 -18.52
C PRO A 27 11.52 9.13 -17.50
N LEU A 28 12.15 8.96 -16.33
CA LEU A 28 12.26 9.98 -15.29
C LEU A 28 13.27 11.08 -15.65
N CYS A 29 14.14 10.83 -16.65
CA CYS A 29 15.09 11.82 -17.15
C CYS A 29 14.47 12.80 -18.15
N TYR A 30 13.26 12.56 -18.65
CA TYR A 30 12.63 13.36 -19.70
C TYR A 30 11.26 13.90 -19.29
N GLY A 31 11.09 15.21 -19.45
CA GLY A 31 9.88 15.98 -19.16
C GLY A 31 9.50 16.03 -17.67
N ASP A 32 8.36 16.63 -17.38
CA ASP A 32 7.89 16.84 -16.02
C ASP A 32 7.12 15.63 -15.49
N TRP A 33 7.21 15.46 -14.17
CA TRP A 33 6.58 14.40 -13.38
C TRP A 33 5.94 15.05 -12.17
N GLU A 34 4.63 14.86 -12.03
CA GLU A 34 3.86 15.52 -10.98
C GLU A 34 3.88 14.71 -9.68
N PHE A 35 3.56 15.39 -8.58
CA PHE A 35 3.04 14.72 -7.40
C PHE A 35 1.56 14.42 -7.64
N ILE A 36 1.11 13.24 -7.23
CA ILE A 36 -0.31 12.84 -7.29
C ILE A 36 -0.98 13.41 -6.04
N TYR A 37 -1.34 14.69 -6.10
CA TYR A 37 -1.68 15.53 -4.96
C TYR A 37 -2.82 14.93 -4.14
N SER A 38 -3.90 14.52 -4.82
CA SER A 38 -5.10 13.92 -4.20
C SER A 38 -4.86 12.50 -3.64
N PHE A 39 -3.78 11.85 -4.05
CA PHE A 39 -3.42 10.49 -3.63
C PHE A 39 -2.23 10.53 -2.67
N ASP A 40 -2.48 11.19 -1.53
CA ASP A 40 -1.60 11.38 -0.38
C ASP A 40 -0.30 12.19 -0.61
N ASP A 41 0.13 12.47 -1.85
CA ASP A 41 1.39 13.19 -2.08
C ASP A 41 1.35 14.63 -1.56
N GLY A 42 0.18 15.29 -1.60
CA GLY A 42 -0.01 16.62 -1.01
C GLY A 42 0.39 16.63 0.47
N ALA A 43 -0.26 15.76 1.26
CA ALA A 43 -0.02 15.65 2.69
C ALA A 43 1.35 15.03 3.05
N ASN A 44 1.90 14.13 2.21
CA ASN A 44 3.20 13.49 2.46
C ASN A 44 4.39 14.39 2.14
N PHE A 45 4.27 15.24 1.12
CA PHE A 45 5.38 16.01 0.57
C PHE A 45 5.15 17.51 0.58
N VAL A 46 4.15 17.99 -0.16
CA VAL A 46 3.95 19.41 -0.46
C VAL A 46 3.62 20.20 0.80
N GLU A 47 2.70 19.69 1.60
CA GLU A 47 2.17 20.33 2.80
C GLU A 47 2.89 19.86 4.08
N ASN A 48 3.92 19.03 3.95
CA ASN A 48 4.55 18.39 5.10
C ASN A 48 5.74 19.21 5.62
N PRO A 49 5.60 19.98 6.72
CA PRO A 49 6.69 20.80 7.24
C PRO A 49 7.87 19.96 7.76
N MET A 50 7.63 18.71 8.17
CA MET A 50 8.66 17.86 8.77
C MET A 50 9.80 17.57 7.80
N ILE A 51 9.51 17.43 6.51
CA ILE A 51 10.52 17.06 5.51
C ILE A 51 11.16 18.25 4.79
N GLN A 52 10.75 19.48 5.12
CA GLN A 52 11.22 20.67 4.41
C GLN A 52 12.67 21.02 4.73
N ALA A 53 13.21 20.56 5.87
CA ALA A 53 14.59 20.79 6.25
C ALA A 53 15.16 19.65 7.10
N LEU A 54 16.49 19.52 7.11
CA LEU A 54 17.24 18.57 7.96
C LEU A 54 17.78 19.27 9.21
N THR A 55 16.89 19.89 9.99
CA THR A 55 17.24 20.46 11.31
C THR A 55 16.94 19.47 12.43
N LEU A 56 17.54 19.67 13.61
CA LEU A 56 17.24 18.82 14.78
C LEU A 56 15.73 18.81 15.14
N PRO A 57 15.01 19.97 15.18
CA PRO A 57 13.55 19.96 15.34
C PRO A 57 12.81 19.10 14.31
N ASN A 58 13.18 19.18 13.03
CA ASN A 58 12.59 18.36 11.99
C ASN A 58 12.84 16.87 12.23
N ILE A 59 14.07 16.48 12.60
CA ILE A 59 14.43 15.08 12.86
C ILE A 59 13.67 14.54 14.08
N VAL A 60 13.55 15.34 15.14
CA VAL A 60 12.74 14.97 16.31
C VAL A 60 11.28 14.79 15.91
N ALA A 61 10.71 15.72 15.13
CA ALA A 61 9.34 15.61 14.63
C ALA A 61 9.15 14.33 13.79
N MET A 62 10.06 14.02 12.86
CA MET A 62 10.01 12.77 12.10
C MET A 62 10.01 11.53 13.00
N ALA A 63 10.75 11.57 14.12
CA ALA A 63 10.89 10.46 15.05
C ALA A 63 9.68 10.27 15.99
N THR A 64 8.89 11.32 16.24
CA THR A 64 7.81 11.32 17.25
C THR A 64 6.41 11.44 16.66
N THR A 65 6.26 11.91 15.42
CA THR A 65 4.95 12.24 14.84
C THR A 65 4.35 11.08 14.06
N VAL A 66 3.04 10.90 14.22
CA VAL A 66 2.19 10.09 13.34
C VAL A 66 1.50 11.04 12.36
N LYS A 67 1.65 10.83 11.05
CA LYS A 67 0.98 11.66 10.03
C LYS A 67 0.23 10.75 9.06
N ILE A 68 -1.00 11.10 8.71
CA ILE A 68 -1.91 10.27 7.88
C ILE A 68 -2.08 8.86 8.49
N ASN A 69 -2.25 8.78 9.81
CA ASN A 69 -2.40 7.52 10.58
C ASN A 69 -1.21 6.54 10.42
N VAL A 70 -0.03 7.05 10.12
CA VAL A 70 1.14 6.25 9.79
C VAL A 70 2.39 6.75 10.54
N TYR A 71 3.15 5.81 11.11
CA TYR A 71 4.42 6.05 11.80
C TYR A 71 5.59 5.44 11.02
N GLU A 72 6.37 6.29 10.33
CA GLU A 72 7.43 5.88 9.39
C GLU A 72 8.66 6.80 9.43
N PRO A 73 9.32 6.93 10.59
CA PRO A 73 10.38 7.93 10.80
C PRO A 73 11.55 7.81 9.81
N LEU A 74 11.96 6.59 9.44
CA LEU A 74 13.06 6.41 8.52
C LEU A 74 12.70 6.79 7.08
N SER A 75 11.43 6.64 6.72
CA SER A 75 10.93 7.08 5.42
C SER A 75 10.78 8.60 5.37
N TRP A 76 10.36 9.26 6.45
CA TRP A 76 10.37 10.72 6.53
C TRP A 76 11.78 11.28 6.39
N LEU A 77 12.76 10.64 7.03
CA LEU A 77 14.16 11.01 6.91
C LEU A 77 14.67 10.85 5.46
N LEU A 78 14.30 9.76 4.77
CA LEU A 78 14.64 9.57 3.36
C LEU A 78 14.02 10.67 2.49
N LYS A 79 12.73 10.98 2.68
CA LYS A 79 12.03 12.05 1.95
C LYS A 79 12.72 13.40 2.15
N ALA A 80 13.06 13.74 3.39
CA ALA A 80 13.76 14.98 3.73
C ALA A 80 15.19 15.03 3.17
N PHE A 81 15.88 13.90 3.14
CA PHE A 81 17.21 13.78 2.53
C PHE A 81 17.17 14.01 1.02
N VAL A 82 16.23 13.39 0.32
CA VAL A 82 16.02 13.63 -1.12
C VAL A 82 15.67 15.10 -1.35
N HIS A 83 14.72 15.64 -0.58
CA HIS A 83 14.33 17.03 -0.66
C HIS A 83 15.52 17.99 -0.47
N GLY A 84 16.36 17.76 0.55
CA GLY A 84 17.53 18.58 0.83
C GLY A 84 18.61 18.54 -0.26
N LEU A 85 18.70 17.47 -1.04
CA LEU A 85 19.69 17.33 -2.11
C LEU A 85 19.25 17.95 -3.44
N VAL A 86 17.98 17.80 -3.80
CA VAL A 86 17.49 18.11 -5.17
C VAL A 86 16.23 18.99 -5.20
N GLY A 87 15.76 19.45 -4.04
CA GLY A 87 14.51 20.20 -3.91
C GLY A 87 13.26 19.32 -4.07
N MET A 88 12.08 19.94 -4.00
CA MET A 88 10.80 19.22 -3.98
C MET A 88 10.35 18.82 -5.38
N GLN A 89 11.00 17.78 -5.93
CA GLN A 89 10.73 17.29 -7.28
C GLN A 89 10.38 15.79 -7.26
N SER A 90 9.16 15.47 -7.69
CA SER A 90 8.60 14.11 -7.70
C SER A 90 9.49 13.10 -8.44
N LYS A 91 10.07 13.48 -9.59
CA LYS A 91 10.93 12.58 -10.38
C LYS A 91 12.11 11.98 -9.59
N TYR A 92 12.74 12.75 -8.70
CA TYR A 92 13.90 12.25 -7.96
C TYR A 92 13.49 11.34 -6.80
N VAL A 93 12.34 11.59 -6.18
CA VAL A 93 11.73 10.67 -5.20
C VAL A 93 11.52 9.30 -5.85
N ARG A 94 10.97 9.28 -7.07
CA ARG A 94 10.74 8.07 -7.88
C ARG A 94 12.05 7.40 -8.30
N MET A 95 13.07 8.17 -8.74
CA MET A 95 14.38 7.62 -9.08
C MET A 95 15.02 6.91 -7.87
N VAL A 96 14.94 7.51 -6.69
CA VAL A 96 15.44 6.89 -5.45
C VAL A 96 14.66 5.62 -5.12
N SER A 97 13.33 5.62 -5.24
CA SER A 97 12.50 4.42 -5.07
C SER A 97 12.93 3.28 -5.99
N VAL A 98 13.19 3.58 -7.27
CA VAL A 98 13.67 2.62 -8.27
C VAL A 98 15.04 2.06 -7.87
N LEU A 99 16.01 2.92 -7.54
CA LEU A 99 17.37 2.48 -7.16
C LEU A 99 17.35 1.60 -5.91
N VAL A 100 16.57 1.98 -4.90
CA VAL A 100 16.41 1.23 -3.66
C VAL A 100 15.77 -0.14 -3.94
N HIS A 101 14.73 -0.18 -4.78
CA HIS A 101 14.07 -1.43 -5.17
C HIS A 101 15.01 -2.39 -5.92
N TRP A 102 15.72 -1.93 -6.94
CA TRP A 102 16.65 -2.77 -7.70
C TRP A 102 17.79 -3.29 -6.82
N THR A 103 18.27 -2.47 -5.88
CA THR A 103 19.28 -2.89 -4.88
C THR A 103 18.72 -3.99 -3.97
N ALA A 104 17.50 -3.80 -3.46
CA ALA A 104 16.83 -4.81 -2.63
C ALA A 104 16.68 -6.14 -3.36
N CYS A 105 16.24 -6.10 -4.63
CA CYS A 105 16.10 -7.29 -5.48
C CYS A 105 17.45 -8.00 -5.70
N GLY A 106 18.53 -7.24 -5.95
CA GLY A 106 19.88 -7.82 -6.07
C GLY A 106 20.31 -8.57 -4.80
N ILE A 107 20.05 -8.00 -3.62
CA ILE A 107 20.32 -8.63 -2.32
C ILE A 107 19.46 -9.90 -2.14
N LEU A 108 18.19 -9.88 -2.54
CA LEU A 108 17.31 -11.05 -2.53
C LEU A 108 17.77 -12.14 -3.50
N GLY A 109 18.35 -11.77 -4.64
CA GLY A 109 19.02 -12.71 -5.54
C GLY A 109 20.19 -13.41 -4.86
N CYS A 110 21.03 -12.66 -4.13
CA CYS A 110 22.11 -13.24 -3.32
C CYS A 110 21.57 -14.13 -2.19
N ALA A 111 20.50 -13.72 -1.50
CA ALA A 111 19.84 -14.52 -0.47
C ALA A 111 19.28 -15.82 -1.06
N THR A 112 18.63 -15.75 -2.22
CA THR A 112 18.08 -16.91 -2.94
C THR A 112 19.18 -17.88 -3.37
N HIS A 113 20.31 -17.37 -3.89
CA HIS A 113 21.48 -18.21 -4.17
C HIS A 113 21.98 -18.92 -2.90
N ARG A 114 22.11 -18.20 -1.78
CA ARG A 114 22.54 -18.78 -0.50
C ARG A 114 21.57 -19.83 0.03
N LEU A 115 20.28 -19.65 -0.21
CA LEU A 115 19.23 -20.59 0.16
C LEU A 115 19.31 -21.88 -0.67
N LEU A 116 19.42 -21.77 -2.00
CA LEU A 116 19.28 -22.90 -2.90
C LEU A 116 20.61 -23.63 -3.20
N ALA A 117 21.73 -22.92 -3.27
CA ALA A 117 23.02 -23.50 -3.70
C ALA A 117 23.50 -24.73 -2.89
N PRO A 118 23.24 -24.85 -1.58
CA PRO A 118 23.60 -26.06 -0.83
C PRO A 118 22.88 -27.33 -1.30
N SER A 119 21.72 -27.20 -1.94
CA SER A 119 20.89 -28.33 -2.39
C SER A 119 21.27 -28.88 -3.77
N PHE A 120 22.20 -28.23 -4.48
CA PHE A 120 22.54 -28.58 -5.86
C PHE A 120 24.05 -28.61 -6.09
N ALA A 121 24.53 -29.56 -6.90
CA ALA A 121 25.94 -29.68 -7.27
C ALA A 121 26.39 -28.52 -8.19
N ASP A 122 25.55 -28.15 -9.16
CA ASP A 122 25.83 -27.06 -10.11
C ASP A 122 25.46 -25.69 -9.52
N ARG A 123 26.36 -25.18 -8.66
CA ARG A 123 26.19 -23.87 -8.01
C ARG A 123 26.13 -22.71 -9.01
N ALA A 124 26.82 -22.80 -10.14
CA ALA A 124 26.86 -21.74 -11.15
C ALA A 124 25.48 -21.58 -11.83
N SER A 125 24.82 -22.70 -12.16
CA SER A 125 23.45 -22.67 -12.67
C SER A 125 22.47 -22.07 -11.65
N VAL A 126 22.60 -22.43 -10.37
CA VAL A 126 21.76 -21.85 -9.31
C VAL A 126 22.00 -20.34 -9.17
N THR A 127 23.25 -19.87 -9.24
CA THR A 127 23.54 -18.43 -9.24
C THR A 127 22.84 -17.71 -10.39
N ILE A 128 22.96 -18.23 -11.61
CA ILE A 128 22.31 -17.61 -12.78
C ILE A 128 20.79 -17.61 -12.59
N ALA A 129 20.19 -18.72 -12.17
CA ALA A 129 18.75 -18.82 -11.96
C ALA A 129 18.24 -17.87 -10.85
N ALA A 130 18.98 -17.75 -9.74
CA ALA A 130 18.67 -16.81 -8.66
C ALA A 130 18.77 -15.35 -9.12
N SER A 131 19.81 -15.00 -9.87
CA SER A 131 19.98 -13.65 -10.43
C SER A 131 18.91 -13.32 -11.48
N LEU A 132 18.59 -14.25 -12.39
CA LEU A 132 17.52 -14.05 -13.37
C LEU A 132 16.17 -13.86 -12.67
N SER A 133 15.86 -14.69 -11.67
CA SER A 133 14.63 -14.56 -10.88
C SER A 133 14.52 -13.21 -10.18
N ALA A 134 15.61 -12.71 -9.58
CA ALA A 134 15.64 -11.39 -8.96
C ALA A 134 15.43 -10.25 -9.98
N VAL A 135 15.98 -10.37 -11.18
CA VAL A 135 15.77 -9.38 -12.25
C VAL A 135 14.34 -9.41 -12.79
N LEU A 136 13.78 -10.61 -12.96
CA LEU A 136 12.38 -10.79 -13.36
C LEU A 136 11.42 -10.23 -12.31
N PHE A 137 11.74 -10.39 -11.03
CA PHE A 137 11.00 -9.74 -9.96
C PHE A 137 11.13 -8.22 -10.05
N ALA A 138 12.34 -7.69 -10.22
CA ALA A 138 12.58 -6.25 -10.25
C ALA A 138 11.88 -5.51 -11.40
N ILE A 139 11.73 -6.15 -12.57
CA ILE A 139 11.09 -5.56 -13.75
C ILE A 139 9.56 -5.76 -13.77
N HIS A 140 9.00 -6.53 -12.82
CA HIS A 140 7.60 -6.97 -12.87
C HIS A 140 6.60 -5.79 -12.79
N PRO A 141 5.55 -5.72 -13.64
CA PRO A 141 4.65 -4.56 -13.70
C PRO A 141 3.88 -4.30 -12.39
N VAL A 142 3.55 -5.35 -11.63
CA VAL A 142 2.86 -5.22 -10.33
C VAL A 142 3.59 -4.33 -9.31
N HIS A 143 4.87 -4.03 -9.51
CA HIS A 143 5.63 -3.15 -8.62
C HIS A 143 5.60 -1.69 -9.04
N ILE A 144 5.07 -1.35 -10.22
CA ILE A 144 5.12 0.01 -10.77
C ILE A 144 4.42 1.02 -9.88
N GLU A 145 3.28 0.68 -9.25
CA GLU A 145 2.66 1.54 -8.24
C GLU A 145 3.66 1.92 -7.14
N VAL A 146 4.39 0.93 -6.61
CA VAL A 146 5.36 1.14 -5.52
C VAL A 146 6.57 1.97 -5.96
N LEU A 147 6.99 1.84 -7.22
CA LEU A 147 8.14 2.56 -7.76
C LEU A 147 7.80 3.99 -8.16
N MET A 148 6.62 4.18 -8.73
CA MET A 148 6.22 5.43 -9.35
C MET A 148 5.39 6.29 -8.42
N TRP A 149 4.64 5.77 -7.46
CA TRP A 149 3.94 6.62 -6.49
C TRP A 149 4.92 7.20 -5.46
N PRO A 150 5.14 8.54 -5.41
CA PRO A 150 6.07 9.14 -4.44
C PRO A 150 5.76 8.77 -2.99
N SER A 151 4.48 8.78 -2.59
CA SER A 151 4.06 8.37 -1.25
C SER A 151 4.26 6.88 -0.95
N ALA A 152 4.50 6.04 -1.95
CA ALA A 152 4.88 4.63 -1.77
C ALA A 152 6.39 4.40 -1.56
N GLN A 153 7.25 5.44 -1.62
CA GLN A 153 8.69 5.34 -1.31
C GLN A 153 9.05 4.60 0.00
N PRO A 154 8.23 4.62 1.07
CA PRO A 154 8.44 3.79 2.25
C PRO A 154 8.58 2.28 1.96
N TYR A 155 7.87 1.76 0.96
CA TYR A 155 7.85 0.33 0.63
C TYR A 155 9.20 -0.18 0.10
N PRO A 156 9.85 0.43 -0.93
CA PRO A 156 11.19 0.02 -1.37
C PRO A 156 12.22 0.07 -0.25
N LEU A 157 12.18 1.09 0.62
CA LEU A 157 13.11 1.22 1.73
C LEU A 157 12.94 0.08 2.75
N ALA A 158 11.69 -0.24 3.11
CA ALA A 158 11.40 -1.40 3.95
C ALA A 158 11.85 -2.72 3.29
N MET A 159 11.70 -2.85 1.97
CA MET A 159 12.12 -4.01 1.21
C MET A 159 13.65 -4.18 1.20
N LEU A 160 14.41 -3.08 1.03
CA LEU A 160 15.87 -3.10 1.10
C LEU A 160 16.35 -3.68 2.43
N PHE A 161 15.83 -3.16 3.54
CA PHE A 161 16.22 -3.64 4.87
C PHE A 161 15.73 -5.06 5.15
N THR A 162 14.55 -5.44 4.67
CA THR A 162 14.06 -6.84 4.74
C THR A 162 14.98 -7.79 3.96
N SER A 163 15.48 -7.35 2.81
CA SER A 163 16.42 -8.12 1.98
C SER A 163 17.75 -8.33 2.70
N ILE A 164 18.28 -7.30 3.35
CA ILE A 164 19.49 -7.38 4.19
C ILE A 164 19.28 -8.33 5.36
N MET A 165 18.13 -8.23 6.03
CA MET A 165 17.73 -9.11 7.12
C MET A 165 17.73 -10.58 6.68
N PHE A 166 17.11 -10.91 5.54
CA PHE A 166 17.08 -12.26 5.00
C PHE A 166 18.47 -12.78 4.66
N LEU A 167 19.28 -12.00 3.95
CA LEU A 167 20.66 -12.38 3.60
C LEU A 167 21.52 -12.61 4.85
N SER A 168 21.44 -11.70 5.83
CA SER A 168 22.17 -11.79 7.10
C SER A 168 21.78 -13.02 7.90
N HIS A 169 20.48 -13.32 7.95
CA HIS A 169 19.97 -14.51 8.64
C HIS A 169 20.47 -15.80 7.98
N LEU A 170 20.50 -15.87 6.65
CA LEU A 170 21.02 -17.04 5.92
C LEU A 170 22.52 -17.28 6.16
N HIS A 171 23.29 -16.23 6.49
CA HIS A 171 24.69 -16.33 6.90
C HIS A 171 24.84 -16.71 8.38
N LYS A 172 24.14 -15.99 9.26
CA LYS A 172 24.11 -16.22 10.70
C LYS A 172 22.70 -15.95 11.22
N PRO A 173 21.94 -17.00 11.61
CA PRO A 173 20.58 -16.86 12.12
C PRO A 173 20.53 -15.89 13.30
N TRP A 174 19.55 -14.99 13.26
CA TRP A 174 19.28 -14.01 14.33
C TRP A 174 20.50 -13.14 14.70
N SER A 175 21.28 -12.75 13.70
CA SER A 175 22.43 -11.84 13.85
C SER A 175 22.00 -10.40 14.16
N MET A 176 22.86 -9.66 14.86
CA MET A 176 22.64 -8.25 15.19
C MET A 176 22.42 -7.38 13.93
N VAL A 177 23.16 -7.64 12.85
CA VAL A 177 22.95 -6.97 11.55
C VAL A 177 21.53 -7.21 11.04
N GLY A 178 21.03 -8.44 11.12
CA GLY A 178 19.65 -8.77 10.75
C GLY A 178 18.61 -8.11 11.65
N THR A 179 18.87 -7.98 12.95
CA THR A 179 18.00 -7.28 13.90
C THR A 179 17.95 -5.77 13.65
N VAL A 180 19.10 -5.13 13.39
CA VAL A 180 19.15 -3.70 13.03
C VAL A 180 18.44 -3.46 11.71
N ALA A 181 18.68 -4.31 10.71
CA ALA A 181 17.95 -4.24 9.44
C ALA A 181 16.44 -4.42 9.64
N TYR A 182 16.00 -5.36 10.49
CA TYR A 182 14.59 -5.49 10.83
C TYR A 182 14.01 -4.20 11.43
N MET A 183 14.69 -3.59 12.40
CA MET A 183 14.26 -2.30 12.96
C MET A 183 14.12 -1.23 11.88
N CYS A 184 15.14 -1.07 11.02
CA CYS A 184 15.08 -0.12 9.92
C CYS A 184 13.93 -0.43 8.96
N ALA A 185 13.64 -1.70 8.68
CA ALA A 185 12.53 -2.10 7.82
C ALA A 185 11.17 -1.66 8.40
N VAL A 186 10.93 -1.91 9.69
CA VAL A 186 9.66 -1.53 10.33
C VAL A 186 9.52 -0.03 10.48
N LEU A 187 10.61 0.67 10.82
CA LEU A 187 10.65 2.14 10.87
C LEU A 187 10.52 2.81 9.49
N SER A 188 10.69 2.04 8.41
CA SER A 188 10.40 2.49 7.05
C SER A 188 8.94 2.28 6.71
N LYS A 189 8.39 1.07 6.91
CA LYS A 189 6.98 0.76 6.64
C LYS A 189 6.48 -0.34 7.57
N SER A 190 5.30 -0.13 8.16
CA SER A 190 4.67 -1.07 9.10
C SER A 190 4.41 -2.47 8.52
N ILE A 191 4.29 -2.63 7.20
CA ILE A 191 4.15 -3.95 6.56
C ILE A 191 5.31 -4.90 6.89
N ALA A 192 6.51 -4.36 7.14
CA ALA A 192 7.68 -5.15 7.47
C ALA A 192 7.61 -5.82 8.85
N LEU A 193 6.64 -5.43 9.70
CA LEU A 193 6.43 -5.99 11.03
C LEU A 193 6.35 -7.52 11.02
N PHE A 194 5.74 -8.08 9.99
CA PHE A 194 5.49 -9.52 9.84
C PHE A 194 6.66 -10.30 9.23
N THR A 195 7.72 -9.62 8.76
CA THR A 195 8.86 -10.26 8.08
C THR A 195 9.62 -11.32 8.92
N PRO A 196 9.67 -11.28 10.27
CA PRO A 196 10.28 -12.36 11.06
C PRO A 196 9.60 -13.71 10.82
N VAL A 197 8.31 -13.75 10.48
CA VAL A 197 7.60 -14.99 10.11
C VAL A 197 8.27 -15.65 8.90
N GLY A 198 8.73 -14.87 7.92
CA GLY A 198 9.50 -15.37 6.79
C GLY A 198 10.80 -16.06 7.20
N LEU A 199 11.52 -15.55 8.20
CA LEU A 199 12.73 -16.20 8.72
C LEU A 199 12.43 -17.53 9.41
N VAL A 200 11.36 -17.58 10.22
CA VAL A 200 10.90 -18.82 10.86
C VAL A 200 10.57 -19.87 9.81
N LEU A 201 9.81 -19.50 8.79
CA LEU A 201 9.42 -20.38 7.71
C LEU A 201 10.64 -20.86 6.89
N LEU A 202 11.63 -19.99 6.66
CA LEU A 202 12.89 -20.37 6.03
C LEU A 202 13.68 -21.39 6.86
N ASP A 203 13.76 -21.22 8.17
CA ASP A 203 14.45 -22.18 9.05
C ASP A 203 13.72 -23.54 9.13
N VAL A 204 12.39 -23.56 9.00
CA VAL A 204 11.61 -24.80 8.87
C VAL A 204 11.95 -25.51 7.55
N VAL A 205 11.93 -24.79 6.42
CA VAL A 205 12.26 -25.35 5.10
C VAL A 205 13.71 -25.83 5.02
N ARG A 206 14.65 -25.19 5.74
CA ARG A 206 16.05 -25.62 5.84
C ARG A 206 16.27 -26.76 6.84
N GLY A 207 15.26 -27.13 7.62
CA GLY A 207 15.36 -28.14 8.68
C GLY A 207 16.15 -27.69 9.91
N HIS A 208 16.47 -26.40 10.03
CA HIS A 208 17.10 -25.82 11.22
C HIS A 208 16.13 -25.69 12.39
N LEU A 209 14.83 -25.54 12.10
CA LEU A 209 13.75 -25.56 13.09
C LEU A 209 12.87 -26.78 12.88
N GLN A 210 12.93 -27.72 13.83
CA GLN A 210 12.00 -28.84 13.90
C GLN A 210 10.83 -28.45 14.81
N LEU A 211 9.61 -28.43 14.25
CA LEU A 211 8.40 -28.11 14.98
C LEU A 211 8.06 -29.15 16.07
N CYS A 212 8.47 -30.41 15.84
CA CYS A 212 8.31 -31.52 16.76
C CYS A 212 9.69 -32.14 17.05
N PRO A 213 10.06 -32.38 18.32
CA PRO A 213 9.31 -32.06 19.55
C PRO A 213 9.38 -30.57 19.93
N PRO A 214 8.37 -30.03 20.62
CA PRO A 214 8.24 -28.60 20.92
C PRO A 214 9.36 -28.04 21.82
N LYS A 215 10.14 -28.90 22.49
CA LYS A 215 11.31 -28.51 23.29
C LYS A 215 12.36 -27.69 22.50
N ASN A 216 12.39 -27.82 21.18
CA ASN A 216 13.29 -27.07 20.30
C ASN A 216 12.83 -25.62 20.05
N LEU A 217 11.58 -25.28 20.38
CA LEU A 217 11.00 -23.95 20.14
C LEU A 217 11.50 -22.91 21.15
N LEU A 218 11.60 -23.27 22.44
CA LEU A 218 12.03 -22.33 23.47
C LEU A 218 13.43 -21.72 23.22
N PRO A 219 14.50 -22.49 22.94
CA PRO A 219 15.81 -21.90 22.65
C PRO A 219 15.81 -21.09 21.34
N TYR A 220 14.93 -21.43 20.39
CA TYR A 220 14.77 -20.67 19.16
C TYR A 220 14.13 -19.29 19.42
N PHE A 221 13.02 -19.25 20.17
CA PHE A 221 12.36 -18.00 20.54
C PHE A 221 13.24 -17.10 21.40
N ARG A 222 14.14 -17.66 22.22
CA ARG A 222 15.16 -16.86 22.93
C ARG A 222 16.08 -16.11 21.98
N LYS A 223 16.47 -16.71 20.84
CA LYS A 223 17.26 -16.03 19.80
C LYS A 223 16.45 -14.95 19.07
N MET A 224 15.16 -15.18 18.88
CA MET A 224 14.23 -14.25 18.23
C MET A 224 13.73 -13.13 19.18
N SER A 225 14.01 -13.23 20.48
CA SER A 225 13.41 -12.40 21.54
C SER A 225 13.48 -10.90 21.26
N VAL A 226 14.60 -10.40 20.75
CA VAL A 226 14.73 -8.97 20.40
C VAL A 226 13.75 -8.58 19.29
N CYS A 227 13.67 -9.35 18.21
CA CYS A 227 12.71 -9.08 17.14
C CYS A 227 11.26 -9.21 17.63
N LEU A 228 10.97 -10.16 18.52
CA LEU A 228 9.65 -10.30 19.13
C LEU A 228 9.25 -9.08 19.96
N VAL A 229 10.13 -8.63 20.85
CA VAL A 229 9.87 -7.44 21.70
C VAL A 229 9.65 -6.20 20.83
N LEU A 230 10.48 -6.02 19.79
CA LEU A 230 10.32 -4.93 18.83
C LEU A 230 9.01 -5.03 18.05
N SER A 231 8.64 -6.24 17.60
CA SER A 231 7.36 -6.48 16.92
C SER A 231 6.20 -6.09 17.83
N MET A 232 6.21 -6.55 19.08
CA MET A 232 5.14 -6.29 20.04
C MET A 232 5.01 -4.81 20.38
N ALA A 233 6.14 -4.11 20.59
CA ALA A 233 6.14 -2.67 20.82
C ALA A 233 5.55 -1.93 19.61
N LEU A 234 5.94 -2.30 18.39
CA LEU A 234 5.49 -1.62 17.17
C LEU A 234 4.03 -1.97 16.83
N VAL A 235 3.57 -3.20 17.09
CA VAL A 235 2.14 -3.57 17.07
C VAL A 235 1.36 -2.69 18.03
N ALA A 236 1.82 -2.50 19.27
CA ALA A 236 1.15 -1.66 20.24
C ALA A 236 1.07 -0.20 19.76
N THR A 237 2.16 0.36 19.24
CA THR A 237 2.13 1.73 18.67
C THR A 237 1.21 1.85 17.45
N THR A 238 1.21 0.84 16.57
CA THR A 238 0.34 0.81 15.39
C THR A 238 -1.13 0.68 15.80
N TYR A 239 -1.41 -0.13 16.81
CA TYR A 239 -2.75 -0.27 17.37
C TYR A 239 -3.22 1.06 17.94
N VAL A 240 -2.42 1.71 18.80
CA VAL A 240 -2.74 3.04 19.36
C VAL A 240 -2.94 4.08 18.25
N ALA A 241 -2.04 4.13 17.26
CA ALA A 241 -2.15 5.04 16.12
C ALA A 241 -3.41 4.81 15.27
N ASN A 242 -3.93 3.57 15.23
CA ASN A 242 -5.10 3.20 14.44
C ASN A 242 -6.38 3.00 15.28
N GLN A 243 -6.35 3.21 16.60
CA GLN A 243 -7.51 2.97 17.48
C GLN A 243 -8.75 3.78 17.07
N ARG A 244 -8.53 4.97 16.50
CA ARG A 244 -9.59 5.86 16.00
C ARG A 244 -9.98 5.59 14.54
N GLY A 245 -9.18 4.82 13.81
CA GLY A 245 -9.44 4.44 12.42
C GLY A 245 -10.31 3.20 12.25
N ALA A 246 -10.68 2.53 13.35
CA ALA A 246 -11.42 1.26 13.35
C ALA A 246 -12.93 1.38 13.64
N GLY A 247 -13.44 2.62 13.80
CA GLY A 247 -14.86 2.89 13.98
C GLY A 247 -15.69 2.62 12.72
N THR A 248 -16.98 2.30 12.89
CA THR A 248 -17.92 2.07 11.77
C THR A 248 -18.24 3.33 10.96
N ASP A 249 -17.84 4.48 11.49
CA ASP A 249 -18.00 5.84 11.01
C ASP A 249 -16.79 6.37 10.24
N VAL A 250 -15.70 5.59 10.14
CA VAL A 250 -14.44 6.05 9.54
C VAL A 250 -14.43 5.90 8.02
N ASP A 251 -15.16 4.94 7.47
CA ASP A 251 -15.09 4.63 6.03
C ASP A 251 -16.46 4.46 5.36
N THR A 252 -16.47 4.67 4.05
CA THR A 252 -17.61 4.57 3.13
C THR A 252 -18.15 3.15 3.00
N ILE A 253 -17.34 2.12 3.27
CA ILE A 253 -17.74 0.72 3.20
C ILE A 253 -17.46 0.02 4.53
N SER A 254 -18.51 -0.41 5.22
CA SER A 254 -18.40 -1.28 6.40
C SER A 254 -18.64 -2.75 6.00
N LEU A 255 -17.69 -3.62 6.37
CA LEU A 255 -17.78 -5.06 6.07
C LEU A 255 -18.09 -5.83 7.34
N THR A 256 -19.06 -6.74 7.26
CA THR A 256 -19.35 -7.73 8.30
C THR A 256 -18.18 -8.70 8.47
N ILE A 257 -18.08 -9.36 9.64
CA ILE A 257 -17.00 -10.34 9.91
C ILE A 257 -16.91 -11.43 8.82
N PRO A 258 -18.02 -12.03 8.34
CA PRO A 258 -17.94 -13.00 7.23
C PRO A 258 -17.38 -12.40 5.93
N GLN A 259 -17.77 -11.17 5.58
CA GLN A 259 -17.24 -10.48 4.39
C GLN A 259 -15.74 -10.16 4.54
N ARG A 260 -15.29 -9.78 5.74
CA ARG A 260 -13.87 -9.57 6.04
C ARG A 260 -13.08 -10.88 5.88
N LEU A 261 -13.60 -11.99 6.39
CA LEU A 261 -12.98 -13.31 6.22
C LEU A 261 -12.95 -13.74 4.74
N ALA A 262 -14.03 -13.54 3.99
CA ALA A 262 -14.08 -13.80 2.56
C ALA A 262 -13.02 -13.00 1.79
N LYS A 263 -12.88 -11.71 2.12
CA LYS A 263 -11.89 -10.81 1.54
C LYS A 263 -10.45 -11.31 1.75
N VAL A 264 -10.10 -11.83 2.94
CA VAL A 264 -8.75 -12.39 3.21
C VAL A 264 -8.34 -13.41 2.14
N PHE A 265 -9.23 -14.32 1.77
CA PHE A 265 -8.92 -15.35 0.78
C PHE A 265 -8.72 -14.74 -0.61
N ILE A 266 -9.59 -13.80 -1.04
CA ILE A 266 -9.43 -13.11 -2.32
C ILE A 266 -8.10 -12.36 -2.36
N VAL A 267 -7.78 -11.57 -1.34
CA VAL A 267 -6.54 -10.76 -1.30
C VAL A 267 -5.30 -11.66 -1.19
N THR A 268 -5.42 -12.90 -0.70
CA THR A 268 -4.32 -13.86 -0.69
C THR A 268 -4.03 -14.44 -2.07
N VAL A 269 -5.08 -14.69 -2.86
CA VAL A 269 -4.94 -15.24 -4.22
C VAL A 269 -4.61 -14.17 -5.25
N TRP A 270 -5.06 -12.94 -5.03
CA TRP A 270 -4.85 -11.82 -5.96
C TRP A 270 -3.36 -11.57 -6.32
N PRO A 271 -2.37 -11.60 -5.40
CA PRO A 271 -0.96 -11.48 -5.76
C PRO A 271 -0.47 -12.57 -6.71
N ILE A 272 -1.04 -13.79 -6.66
CA ILE A 272 -0.72 -14.88 -7.60
C ILE A 272 -1.27 -14.54 -8.98
N GLN A 273 -2.52 -14.07 -9.04
CA GLN A 273 -3.16 -13.68 -10.30
C GLN A 273 -2.41 -12.51 -10.95
N ALA A 274 -2.12 -11.46 -10.19
CA ALA A 274 -1.38 -10.29 -10.65
C ALA A 274 0.05 -10.63 -11.08
N TRP A 275 0.69 -11.64 -10.47
CA TRP A 275 2.01 -12.11 -10.87
C TRP A 275 2.00 -12.87 -12.20
N LEU A 276 1.02 -13.77 -12.39
CA LEU A 276 0.92 -14.58 -13.60
C LEU A 276 0.39 -13.76 -14.79
N TRP A 277 -0.51 -12.81 -14.52
CA TRP A 277 -1.20 -12.03 -15.52
C TRP A 277 -1.26 -10.54 -15.10
N PRO A 278 -0.14 -9.80 -15.21
CA PRO A 278 -0.02 -8.42 -14.76
C PRO A 278 -0.66 -7.42 -15.73
N VAL A 279 -1.96 -7.59 -16.00
CA VAL A 279 -2.79 -6.65 -16.76
C VAL A 279 -3.88 -6.09 -15.86
N ASN A 280 -4.45 -4.95 -16.23
CA ASN A 280 -5.49 -4.26 -15.46
C ASN A 280 -5.05 -3.91 -14.02
N LEU A 281 -3.76 -3.56 -13.90
CA LEU A 281 -3.12 -3.12 -12.66
C LEU A 281 -3.53 -1.67 -12.36
N ARG A 282 -3.87 -1.39 -11.09
CA ARG A 282 -4.37 -0.08 -10.67
C ARG A 282 -4.20 0.15 -9.16
N PRO A 283 -4.12 1.42 -8.72
CA PRO A 283 -3.89 1.77 -7.31
C PRO A 283 -5.08 1.48 -6.39
N HIS A 284 -6.27 1.30 -6.95
CA HIS A 284 -7.50 1.04 -6.22
C HIS A 284 -8.36 0.00 -6.93
N TYR A 285 -8.81 -1.01 -6.20
CA TYR A 285 -9.83 -1.96 -6.66
C TYR A 285 -11.06 -1.81 -5.79
N GLN A 286 -12.16 -1.31 -6.35
CA GLN A 286 -13.44 -1.21 -5.64
C GLN A 286 -14.03 -2.56 -5.20
N ILE A 287 -14.94 -2.50 -4.22
CA ILE A 287 -15.85 -3.57 -3.84
C ILE A 287 -17.23 -3.19 -4.42
N PRO A 288 -17.69 -3.80 -5.53
CA PRO A 288 -18.86 -3.31 -6.29
C PRO A 288 -20.20 -3.37 -5.55
N ASP A 289 -20.39 -4.37 -4.68
CA ASP A 289 -21.63 -4.59 -3.92
C ASP A 289 -21.26 -5.30 -2.61
N PRO A 290 -21.90 -5.00 -1.46
CA PRO A 290 -21.83 -5.84 -0.25
C PRO A 290 -21.99 -7.37 -0.50
N THR A 291 -22.79 -7.78 -1.48
CA THR A 291 -22.97 -9.18 -1.89
C THR A 291 -21.76 -9.78 -2.62
N ALA A 292 -20.84 -8.94 -3.10
CA ALA A 292 -19.62 -9.38 -3.76
C ALA A 292 -18.69 -10.19 -2.82
N LEU A 293 -18.86 -10.07 -1.50
CA LEU A 293 -18.06 -10.79 -0.50
C LEU A 293 -18.88 -11.82 0.30
N THR A 294 -20.07 -12.21 -0.16
CA THR A 294 -20.88 -13.25 0.51
C THR A 294 -20.54 -14.67 0.04
N LEU A 295 -20.33 -15.57 1.01
CA LEU A 295 -20.26 -17.02 0.83
C LEU A 295 -21.64 -17.65 0.97
N PRO A 296 -21.99 -18.70 0.19
CA PRO A 296 -21.22 -19.33 -0.89
C PRO A 296 -21.54 -18.77 -2.29
N THR A 297 -22.31 -17.68 -2.38
CA THR A 297 -22.91 -17.19 -3.63
C THR A 297 -21.89 -16.63 -4.62
N ASN A 298 -20.79 -16.05 -4.15
CA ASN A 298 -19.75 -15.52 -5.04
C ASN A 298 -18.72 -16.62 -5.43
N PRO A 299 -18.62 -17.00 -6.72
CA PRO A 299 -17.68 -18.03 -7.17
C PRO A 299 -16.22 -17.64 -6.94
N ASN A 300 -15.84 -16.36 -7.06
CA ASN A 300 -14.47 -15.90 -6.86
C ASN A 300 -14.00 -16.12 -5.42
N VAL A 301 -14.89 -15.90 -4.44
CA VAL A 301 -14.59 -16.18 -3.04
C VAL A 301 -14.39 -17.69 -2.84
N VAL A 302 -15.30 -18.52 -3.37
CA VAL A 302 -15.23 -19.98 -3.24
C VAL A 302 -13.96 -20.54 -3.88
N PHE A 303 -13.59 -20.11 -5.09
CA PHE A 303 -12.34 -20.51 -5.74
C PHE A 303 -11.12 -20.07 -4.93
N SER A 304 -11.14 -18.86 -4.36
CA SER A 304 -10.03 -18.37 -3.55
C SER A 304 -9.84 -19.18 -2.27
N VAL A 305 -10.94 -19.51 -1.58
CA VAL A 305 -10.95 -20.41 -0.42
C VAL A 305 -10.41 -21.78 -0.80
N LEU A 306 -10.88 -22.35 -1.91
CA LEU A 306 -10.45 -23.67 -2.37
C LEU A 306 -8.94 -23.70 -2.69
N ILE A 307 -8.42 -22.69 -3.40
CA ILE A 307 -6.99 -22.60 -3.72
C ILE A 307 -6.14 -22.54 -2.44
N VAL A 308 -6.52 -21.70 -1.48
CA VAL A 308 -5.80 -21.58 -0.20
C VAL A 308 -5.87 -22.89 0.59
N LEU A 309 -7.05 -23.53 0.69
CA LEU A 309 -7.18 -24.80 1.40
C LEU A 309 -6.40 -25.93 0.72
N VAL A 310 -6.47 -26.05 -0.61
CA VAL A 310 -5.73 -27.07 -1.37
C VAL A 310 -4.23 -26.90 -1.20
N THR A 311 -3.72 -25.66 -1.27
CA THR A 311 -2.27 -25.40 -1.09
C THR A 311 -1.80 -25.65 0.34
N LEU A 312 -2.61 -25.34 1.36
CA LEU A 312 -2.33 -25.68 2.75
C LEU A 312 -2.33 -27.20 2.98
N VAL A 313 -3.35 -27.91 2.50
CA VAL A 313 -3.46 -29.37 2.66
C VAL A 313 -2.35 -30.08 1.90
N ALA A 314 -2.09 -29.71 0.65
CA ALA A 314 -0.99 -30.27 -0.14
C ALA A 314 0.38 -29.98 0.47
N GLY A 315 0.57 -28.76 1.02
CA GLY A 315 1.80 -28.40 1.74
C GLY A 315 1.99 -29.21 3.01
N LEU A 316 0.91 -29.47 3.75
CA LEU A 316 0.95 -30.28 4.97
C LEU A 316 1.20 -31.76 4.66
N THR A 317 0.49 -32.33 3.68
CA THR A 317 0.65 -33.75 3.31
C THR A 317 2.06 -34.03 2.77
N THR A 318 2.59 -33.17 1.90
CA THR A 318 3.97 -33.31 1.41
C THR A 318 5.01 -33.15 2.52
N GLY A 319 4.84 -32.16 3.40
CA GLY A 319 5.71 -31.93 4.56
C GLY A 319 5.75 -33.11 5.55
N LEU A 320 4.62 -33.79 5.76
CA LEU A 320 4.51 -34.94 6.66
C LEU A 320 4.88 -36.28 6.02
N ALA A 321 4.60 -36.48 4.73
CA ALA A 321 4.77 -37.76 4.04
C ALA A 321 6.23 -38.07 3.67
N THR A 322 7.14 -37.09 3.70
CA THR A 322 8.50 -37.26 3.18
C THR A 322 9.55 -36.62 4.08
N THR A 323 10.59 -37.39 4.42
CA THR A 323 11.66 -37.04 5.39
C THR A 323 12.87 -36.29 4.81
N PRO A 324 12.71 -35.39 3.82
CA PRO A 324 13.59 -34.21 3.73
C PRO A 324 12.88 -32.86 3.99
N ALA A 325 13.64 -31.89 4.52
CA ALA A 325 13.17 -30.53 4.85
C ALA A 325 12.62 -29.72 3.65
N SER A 326 13.00 -30.09 2.42
CA SER A 326 12.54 -29.49 1.14
C SER A 326 11.02 -29.53 0.93
N ASN A 327 10.27 -30.36 1.66
CA ASN A 327 8.85 -30.59 1.40
C ASN A 327 7.91 -29.62 2.10
N TRP A 328 8.41 -28.81 3.04
CA TRP A 328 7.64 -27.74 3.66
C TRP A 328 7.52 -26.49 2.80
N THR A 329 8.17 -26.44 1.63
CA THR A 329 8.26 -25.25 0.77
C THR A 329 6.90 -24.71 0.36
N LEU A 330 5.95 -25.58 -0.04
CA LEU A 330 4.62 -25.15 -0.45
C LEU A 330 3.83 -24.56 0.73
N LEU A 331 3.87 -25.23 1.89
CA LEU A 331 3.22 -24.74 3.10
C LEU A 331 3.83 -23.40 3.54
N ALA A 332 5.15 -23.32 3.59
CA ALA A 332 5.89 -22.11 3.96
C ALA A 332 5.57 -20.94 3.03
N SER A 333 5.52 -21.16 1.72
CA SER A 333 5.19 -20.10 0.76
C SER A 333 3.75 -19.61 0.93
N THR A 334 2.81 -20.53 1.17
CA THR A 334 1.39 -20.21 1.40
C THR A 334 1.19 -19.44 2.71
N LEU A 335 1.81 -19.90 3.80
CA LEU A 335 1.76 -19.23 5.10
C LEU A 335 2.42 -17.85 5.06
N TYR A 336 3.53 -17.71 4.34
CA TYR A 336 4.18 -16.43 4.17
C TYR A 336 3.27 -15.42 3.45
N MET A 337 2.67 -15.82 2.33
CA MET A 337 1.75 -14.94 1.60
C MET A 337 0.54 -14.54 2.43
N LEU A 338 -0.10 -15.50 3.12
CA LEU A 338 -1.18 -15.23 4.07
C LEU A 338 -0.74 -14.18 5.09
N THR A 339 0.43 -14.37 5.70
CA THR A 339 0.97 -13.46 6.71
C THR A 339 1.19 -12.05 6.16
N MET A 340 1.80 -11.91 4.97
CA MET A 340 2.08 -10.60 4.37
C MET A 340 0.82 -9.87 3.91
N VAL A 341 -0.26 -10.60 3.63
CA VAL A 341 -1.55 -10.03 3.22
C VAL A 341 -2.42 -9.62 4.42
N VAL A 342 -2.22 -10.19 5.62
CA VAL A 342 -3.01 -9.87 6.83
C VAL A 342 -3.21 -8.36 7.05
N PRO A 343 -2.18 -7.49 6.98
CA PRO A 343 -2.34 -6.05 7.24
C PRO A 343 -3.24 -5.32 6.25
N VAL A 344 -3.38 -5.86 5.03
CA VAL A 344 -4.11 -5.25 3.91
C VAL A 344 -5.40 -6.00 3.57
N SER A 345 -5.63 -7.13 4.23
CA SER A 345 -6.79 -8.00 4.05
C SER A 345 -8.11 -7.37 4.49
N GLY A 346 -8.07 -6.31 5.32
CA GLY A 346 -9.27 -5.69 5.89
C GLY A 346 -9.90 -6.47 7.06
N LEU A 347 -9.18 -7.41 7.68
CA LEU A 347 -9.59 -8.04 8.95
C LEU A 347 -9.83 -7.00 10.03
N VAL A 348 -8.85 -6.10 10.19
CA VAL A 348 -9.01 -4.83 10.88
C VAL A 348 -9.26 -3.79 9.80
N GLN A 349 -10.45 -3.19 9.78
CA GLN A 349 -10.75 -2.11 8.84
C GLN A 349 -10.12 -0.84 9.39
N HIS A 350 -9.23 -0.24 8.60
CA HIS A 350 -8.63 1.06 8.86
C HIS A 350 -8.30 1.73 7.53
N GLY A 351 -8.48 3.05 7.45
CA GLY A 351 -8.38 3.77 6.18
C GLY A 351 -9.42 3.31 5.16
N MET A 352 -9.19 3.63 3.89
CA MET A 352 -10.13 3.32 2.80
C MET A 352 -10.17 1.81 2.49
N VAL A 353 -11.35 1.21 2.60
CA VAL A 353 -11.63 -0.20 2.33
C VAL A 353 -11.78 -0.40 0.83
N SER A 354 -10.66 -0.74 0.20
CA SER A 354 -10.59 -1.30 -1.15
C SER A 354 -10.64 -2.83 -1.10
N LEU A 355 -10.95 -3.48 -2.22
CA LEU A 355 -10.77 -4.93 -2.38
C LEU A 355 -9.28 -5.28 -2.30
N THR A 356 -8.44 -4.61 -3.09
CA THR A 356 -6.98 -4.74 -3.11
C THR A 356 -6.34 -3.50 -3.78
N ALA A 357 -5.02 -3.50 -3.93
CA ALA A 357 -4.21 -2.53 -4.67
C ALA A 357 -2.90 -3.19 -5.14
N ASP A 358 -2.26 -2.67 -6.19
CA ASP A 358 -1.05 -3.29 -6.74
C ASP A 358 0.05 -3.45 -5.67
N ARG A 359 0.25 -2.40 -4.87
CA ARG A 359 1.20 -2.32 -3.75
C ARG A 359 1.01 -3.40 -2.68
N TYR A 360 -0.18 -3.98 -2.54
CA TYR A 360 -0.44 -5.05 -1.56
C TYR A 360 0.26 -6.35 -1.94
N SER A 361 0.60 -6.55 -3.22
CA SER A 361 1.39 -7.70 -3.67
C SER A 361 2.87 -7.60 -3.27
N TYR A 362 3.39 -6.40 -2.98
CA TYR A 362 4.83 -6.13 -2.99
C TYR A 362 5.64 -7.03 -2.06
N PHE A 363 5.18 -7.20 -0.81
CA PHE A 363 5.82 -8.12 0.14
C PHE A 363 5.34 -9.57 -0.04
N ALA A 364 4.06 -9.78 -0.36
CA ALA A 364 3.50 -11.13 -0.52
C ALA A 364 4.21 -11.93 -1.62
N THR A 365 4.56 -11.27 -2.73
CA THR A 365 5.19 -11.87 -3.91
C THR A 365 6.67 -12.25 -3.71
N LEU A 366 7.30 -11.91 -2.57
CA LEU A 366 8.71 -12.24 -2.31
C LEU A 366 9.02 -13.74 -2.41
N VAL A 367 8.06 -14.60 -2.09
CA VAL A 367 8.20 -16.06 -2.23
C VAL A 367 8.45 -16.49 -3.67
N PHE A 368 8.04 -15.69 -4.66
CA PHE A 368 8.23 -16.04 -6.05
C PHE A 368 9.69 -16.00 -6.48
N ILE A 369 10.57 -15.24 -5.80
CA ILE A 369 11.99 -15.19 -6.18
C ILE A 369 12.66 -16.57 -6.04
N PRO A 370 12.66 -17.24 -4.86
CA PRO A 370 13.23 -18.57 -4.74
C PRO A 370 12.47 -19.65 -5.53
N LEU A 371 11.15 -19.54 -5.66
CA LEU A 371 10.35 -20.49 -6.44
C LEU A 371 10.67 -20.42 -7.94
N GLN A 372 10.71 -19.22 -8.52
CA GLN A 372 11.11 -19.01 -9.92
C GLN A 372 12.56 -19.45 -10.15
N ALA A 373 13.48 -19.16 -9.22
CA ALA A 373 14.87 -19.60 -9.33
C ALA A 373 14.98 -21.14 -9.36
N LEU A 374 14.20 -21.84 -8.53
CA LEU A 374 14.13 -23.29 -8.54
C LEU A 374 13.58 -23.83 -9.88
N LEU A 375 12.53 -23.21 -10.41
CA LEU A 375 11.95 -23.59 -11.72
C LEU A 375 12.93 -23.36 -12.87
N LEU A 376 13.56 -22.18 -12.92
CA LEU A 376 14.58 -21.82 -13.92
C LEU A 376 15.78 -22.77 -13.85
N HIS A 377 16.20 -23.16 -12.66
CA HIS A 377 17.26 -24.16 -12.51
C HIS A 377 16.86 -25.53 -13.09
N ARG A 378 15.63 -26.00 -12.80
CA ARG A 378 15.13 -27.32 -13.24
C ARG A 378 14.92 -27.44 -14.75
N VAL A 379 14.49 -26.38 -15.43
CA VAL A 379 14.31 -26.40 -16.91
C VAL A 379 15.64 -26.35 -17.68
N GLY A 380 16.75 -26.15 -16.97
CA GLY A 380 18.10 -26.08 -17.53
C GLY A 380 18.43 -24.72 -18.15
N GLN A 381 19.71 -24.37 -18.13
CA GLN A 381 20.19 -23.01 -18.44
C GLN A 381 19.76 -22.48 -19.81
N ARG A 382 19.64 -23.35 -20.84
CA ARG A 382 19.23 -22.93 -22.18
C ARG A 382 17.80 -22.40 -22.18
N TRP A 383 16.86 -23.19 -21.68
CA TRP A 383 15.45 -22.79 -21.61
C TRP A 383 15.21 -21.71 -20.58
N ALA A 384 15.91 -21.76 -19.44
CA ALA A 384 15.87 -20.68 -18.45
C ALA A 384 16.23 -19.32 -19.05
N THR A 385 17.27 -19.28 -19.90
CA THR A 385 17.67 -18.06 -20.61
C THR A 385 16.59 -17.57 -21.57
N VAL A 386 16.01 -18.48 -22.37
CA VAL A 386 14.94 -18.13 -23.33
C VAL A 386 13.71 -17.61 -22.60
N VAL A 387 13.23 -18.34 -21.58
CA VAL A 387 12.08 -17.95 -20.77
C VAL A 387 12.33 -16.60 -20.10
N ALA A 388 13.50 -16.41 -19.48
CA ALA A 388 13.82 -15.15 -18.82
C ALA A 388 13.86 -13.98 -19.81
N LEU A 389 14.44 -14.15 -21.00
CA LEU A 389 14.45 -13.10 -22.03
C LEU A 389 13.04 -12.75 -22.53
N THR A 390 12.21 -13.77 -22.79
CA THR A 390 10.84 -13.56 -23.26
C THR A 390 9.99 -12.87 -22.19
N VAL A 391 10.01 -13.38 -20.95
CA VAL A 391 9.25 -12.81 -19.84
C VAL A 391 9.75 -11.40 -19.52
N PHE A 392 11.07 -11.18 -19.51
CA PHE A 392 11.64 -9.85 -19.31
C PHE A 392 11.20 -8.86 -20.38
N GLY A 393 11.15 -9.26 -21.66
CA GLY A 393 10.67 -8.41 -22.75
C GLY A 393 9.18 -8.07 -22.60
N LEU A 394 8.34 -9.06 -22.28
CA LEU A 394 6.91 -8.87 -22.08
C LEU A 394 6.61 -7.97 -20.87
N TRP A 395 7.20 -8.29 -19.71
CA TRP A 395 7.04 -7.51 -18.48
C TRP A 395 7.66 -6.13 -18.60
N GLY A 396 8.82 -5.98 -19.22
CA GLY A 396 9.43 -4.68 -19.48
C GLY A 396 8.53 -3.78 -20.35
N SER A 397 7.86 -4.35 -21.35
CA SER A 397 6.88 -3.61 -22.17
C SER A 397 5.66 -3.18 -21.37
N LEU A 398 5.08 -4.08 -20.56
CA LEU A 398 3.92 -3.76 -19.71
C LEU A 398 4.28 -2.71 -18.65
N SER A 399 5.44 -2.86 -18.00
CA SER A 399 5.97 -1.92 -17.02
C SER A 399 6.19 -0.53 -17.60
N THR A 400 6.66 -0.43 -18.85
CA THR A 400 6.83 0.86 -19.54
C THR A 400 5.49 1.56 -19.76
N ASN A 401 4.46 0.82 -20.19
CA ASN A 401 3.13 1.38 -20.39
C ASN A 401 2.49 1.84 -19.08
N GLN A 402 2.57 1.01 -18.03
CA GLN A 402 2.03 1.35 -16.72
C GLN A 402 2.77 2.52 -16.09
N LEU A 403 4.10 2.62 -16.25
CA LEU A 403 4.89 3.71 -15.71
C LEU A 403 4.46 5.08 -16.24
N GLN A 404 4.08 5.17 -17.52
CA GLN A 404 3.61 6.44 -18.10
C GLN A 404 2.27 6.89 -17.51
N ALA A 405 1.42 5.97 -17.05
CA ALA A 405 0.18 6.33 -16.37
C ALA A 405 0.45 7.11 -15.07
N TRP A 406 1.57 6.87 -14.40
CA TRP A 406 1.93 7.55 -13.16
C TRP A 406 2.55 8.93 -13.35
N ARG A 407 2.63 9.44 -14.59
CA ARG A 407 3.35 10.68 -14.91
C ARG A 407 2.66 11.93 -14.36
N SER A 408 1.34 11.99 -14.49
CA SER A 408 0.45 13.03 -13.97
C SER A 408 -0.73 12.40 -13.23
N GLU A 409 -1.39 13.19 -12.39
CA GLU A 409 -2.57 12.75 -11.65
C GLU A 409 -3.74 12.41 -12.59
N GLU A 410 -4.00 13.25 -13.60
CA GLU A 410 -5.02 13.00 -14.63
C GLU A 410 -4.75 11.69 -15.39
N ALA A 411 -3.51 11.45 -15.82
CA ALA A 411 -3.15 10.27 -16.57
C ALA A 411 -3.34 8.99 -15.74
N LEU A 412 -3.06 9.04 -14.44
CA LEU A 412 -3.22 7.90 -13.54
C LEU A 412 -4.69 7.50 -13.43
N TRP A 413 -5.57 8.47 -13.23
CA TRP A 413 -7.00 8.23 -13.09
C TRP A 413 -7.64 7.78 -14.39
N LEU A 414 -7.33 8.45 -15.51
CA LEU A 414 -7.82 8.03 -16.82
C LEU A 414 -7.36 6.61 -17.17
N HIS A 415 -6.08 6.29 -16.93
CA HIS A 415 -5.56 4.95 -17.17
C HIS A 415 -6.28 3.90 -16.32
N SER A 416 -6.53 4.20 -15.04
CA SER A 416 -7.18 3.29 -14.11
C SER A 416 -8.67 3.07 -14.45
N LEU A 417 -9.36 4.12 -14.91
CA LEU A 417 -10.76 4.04 -15.36
C LEU A 417 -10.93 3.28 -16.68
N ILE A 418 -9.91 3.24 -17.55
CA ILE A 418 -9.92 2.34 -18.72
C ILE A 418 -9.95 0.87 -18.26
N GLN A 419 -9.32 0.54 -17.13
CA GLN A 419 -9.29 -0.83 -16.60
C GLN A 419 -10.59 -1.19 -15.87
N ASP A 420 -11.19 -0.23 -15.18
CA ASP A 420 -12.50 -0.38 -14.53
C ASP A 420 -13.27 0.93 -14.51
N PRO A 421 -14.19 1.12 -15.47
CA PRO A 421 -15.00 2.32 -15.58
C PRO A 421 -15.99 2.50 -14.43
N SER A 422 -16.29 1.45 -13.65
CA SER A 422 -17.26 1.56 -12.55
C SER A 422 -16.62 1.87 -11.21
N ASP A 423 -15.29 2.08 -11.13
CA ASP A 423 -14.63 2.38 -9.87
C ASP A 423 -14.98 3.79 -9.40
N TRP A 424 -16.00 3.86 -8.55
CA TRP A 424 -16.58 5.09 -8.03
C TRP A 424 -15.54 6.01 -7.38
N ARG A 425 -14.49 5.43 -6.79
CA ARG A 425 -13.45 6.20 -6.11
C ARG A 425 -12.50 6.86 -7.10
N LEU A 426 -12.17 6.18 -8.18
CA LEU A 426 -11.37 6.75 -9.27
C LEU A 426 -12.15 7.85 -10.00
N LEU A 427 -13.46 7.66 -10.20
CA LEU A 427 -14.36 8.69 -10.75
C LEU A 427 -14.39 9.94 -9.87
N ASP A 428 -14.54 9.74 -8.56
CA ASP A 428 -14.52 10.83 -7.56
C ASP A 428 -13.20 11.60 -7.55
N GLN A 429 -12.06 10.89 -7.55
CA GLN A 429 -10.74 11.52 -7.57
C GLN A 429 -10.47 12.32 -8.86
N LEU A 430 -10.88 11.80 -10.02
CA LEU A 430 -10.74 12.53 -11.27
C LEU A 430 -11.67 13.75 -11.34
N ALA A 431 -12.88 13.64 -10.79
CA ALA A 431 -13.78 14.78 -10.66
C ALA A 431 -13.20 15.87 -9.77
N GLU A 432 -12.65 15.51 -8.61
CA GLU A 432 -11.97 16.43 -7.69
C GLU A 432 -10.78 17.11 -8.37
N TYR A 433 -9.95 16.35 -9.09
CA TYR A 433 -8.86 16.90 -9.92
C TYR A 433 -9.36 17.96 -10.91
N TYR A 434 -10.43 17.67 -11.66
CA TYR A 434 -10.99 18.63 -12.62
C TYR A 434 -11.60 19.87 -11.97
N LEU A 435 -12.27 19.73 -10.82
CA LEU A 435 -12.78 20.87 -10.06
C LEU A 435 -11.65 21.78 -9.58
N HIS A 436 -10.55 21.21 -9.07
CA HIS A 436 -9.38 21.97 -8.65
C HIS A 436 -8.73 22.76 -9.80
N HIS A 437 -8.81 22.26 -11.02
CA HIS A 437 -8.29 22.92 -12.22
C HIS A 437 -9.33 23.79 -12.95
N GLY A 438 -10.50 24.02 -12.35
CA GLY A 438 -11.58 24.83 -12.92
C GLY A 438 -12.30 24.20 -14.13
N ARG A 439 -12.06 22.92 -14.41
CA ARG A 439 -12.66 22.14 -15.50
C ARG A 439 -14.00 21.55 -15.06
N ASN A 440 -14.90 22.40 -14.57
CA ASN A 440 -16.17 21.97 -13.96
C ASN A 440 -17.06 21.16 -14.92
N ALA A 441 -17.05 21.49 -16.22
CA ALA A 441 -17.82 20.77 -17.23
C ALA A 441 -17.40 19.30 -17.37
N ASP A 442 -16.10 19.01 -17.19
CA ASP A 442 -15.56 17.66 -17.28
C ASP A 442 -15.79 16.86 -15.99
N ALA A 443 -15.88 17.54 -14.83
CA ALA A 443 -16.13 16.91 -13.54
C ALA A 443 -17.57 16.40 -13.39
N VAL A 444 -18.56 17.17 -13.84
CA VAL A 444 -19.99 16.86 -13.68
C VAL A 444 -20.39 15.44 -14.13
N PRO A 445 -20.05 14.95 -15.34
CA PRO A 445 -20.41 13.59 -15.74
C PRO A 445 -19.79 12.52 -14.84
N LEU A 446 -18.53 12.70 -14.43
CA LEU A 446 -17.83 11.77 -13.54
C LEU A 446 -18.49 11.69 -12.17
N MET A 447 -18.98 12.81 -11.65
CA MET A 447 -19.70 12.85 -10.38
C MET A 447 -21.07 12.16 -10.45
N VAL A 448 -21.76 12.26 -11.59
CA VAL A 448 -23.02 11.54 -11.81
C VAL A 448 -22.76 10.03 -11.81
N GLU A 449 -21.70 9.58 -12.47
CA GLU A 449 -21.30 8.17 -12.49
C GLU A 449 -20.80 7.70 -11.11
N SER A 450 -20.05 8.53 -10.37
CA SER A 450 -19.56 8.18 -9.04
C SER A 450 -20.71 8.01 -8.03
N ILE A 451 -21.80 8.77 -8.17
CA ILE A 451 -23.04 8.56 -7.40
C ILE A 451 -23.67 7.19 -7.72
N TRP A 452 -23.66 6.81 -9.01
CA TRP A 452 -24.31 5.59 -9.49
C TRP A 452 -23.59 4.32 -9.01
N PHE A 453 -22.26 4.31 -9.08
CA PHE A 453 -21.45 3.17 -8.64
C PHE A 453 -21.03 3.25 -7.17
N GLY A 454 -21.17 4.42 -6.54
CA GLY A 454 -20.72 4.68 -5.19
C GLY A 454 -21.56 3.96 -4.12
N PRO A 455 -20.99 3.75 -2.92
CA PRO A 455 -21.69 3.11 -1.84
C PRO A 455 -22.91 3.94 -1.41
N THR A 456 -23.97 3.26 -0.98
CA THR A 456 -25.24 3.85 -0.55
C THR A 456 -25.60 3.54 0.90
N LEU A 457 -24.83 2.66 1.55
CA LEU A 457 -25.09 2.16 2.90
C LEU A 457 -23.96 2.56 3.84
N GLY A 458 -24.32 3.15 4.98
CA GLY A 458 -23.40 3.58 6.02
C GLY A 458 -23.22 5.09 6.07
N PHE A 459 -22.72 5.58 7.21
CA PHE A 459 -22.63 7.02 7.49
C PHE A 459 -21.82 7.80 6.45
N LYS A 460 -20.57 7.39 6.21
CA LYS A 460 -19.68 8.02 5.22
C LYS A 460 -20.18 7.86 3.79
N ALA A 461 -20.85 6.75 3.46
CA ALA A 461 -21.48 6.57 2.16
C ALA A 461 -22.60 7.60 1.96
N THR A 462 -23.46 7.82 2.95
CA THR A 462 -24.49 8.85 2.91
C THR A 462 -23.89 10.26 2.81
N LEU A 463 -22.83 10.56 3.55
CA LEU A 463 -22.11 11.84 3.44
C LEU A 463 -21.51 12.06 2.04
N PHE A 464 -20.86 11.02 1.47
CA PHE A 464 -20.37 11.03 0.10
C PHE A 464 -21.50 11.31 -0.90
N GLN A 465 -22.59 10.52 -0.85
CA GLN A 465 -23.75 10.66 -1.73
C GLN A 465 -24.41 12.06 -1.63
N ALA A 466 -24.49 12.62 -0.43
CA ALA A 466 -25.02 13.96 -0.20
C ALA A 466 -24.08 15.04 -0.76
N LYS A 467 -22.76 14.92 -0.52
CA LYS A 467 -21.73 15.85 -0.99
C LYS A 467 -21.71 15.93 -2.53
N GLN A 468 -21.76 14.79 -3.21
CA GLN A 468 -21.81 14.77 -4.68
C GLN A 468 -23.07 15.49 -5.21
N ARG A 469 -24.23 15.28 -4.58
CA ARG A 469 -25.48 15.99 -4.95
C ARG A 469 -25.38 17.49 -4.72
N MET A 470 -24.75 17.93 -3.64
CA MET A 470 -24.51 19.35 -3.39
C MET A 470 -23.69 19.99 -4.51
N PHE A 471 -22.60 19.33 -4.93
CA PHE A 471 -21.76 19.84 -6.02
C PHE A 471 -22.44 19.79 -7.39
N LEU A 472 -23.36 18.85 -7.62
CA LEU A 472 -24.22 18.82 -8.82
C LEU A 472 -25.37 19.86 -8.77
N ASN A 473 -25.33 20.80 -7.83
CA ASN A 473 -26.36 21.81 -7.58
C ASN A 473 -27.75 21.21 -7.25
N ARG A 474 -27.80 19.96 -6.78
CA ARG A 474 -29.00 19.31 -6.24
C ARG A 474 -29.07 19.55 -4.72
N VAL A 475 -29.10 20.83 -4.35
CA VAL A 475 -28.99 21.29 -2.96
C VAL A 475 -30.07 20.71 -2.06
N THR A 476 -31.32 20.67 -2.54
CA THR A 476 -32.46 20.11 -1.78
C THR A 476 -32.22 18.64 -1.42
N ASP A 477 -31.76 17.84 -2.38
CA ASP A 477 -31.50 16.41 -2.17
C ASP A 477 -30.37 16.22 -1.15
N GLY A 478 -29.22 16.89 -1.35
CA GLY A 478 -28.07 16.79 -0.44
C GLY A 478 -28.41 17.23 0.98
N CYS A 479 -29.09 18.37 1.14
CA CYS A 479 -29.50 18.87 2.44
C CYS A 479 -30.53 17.98 3.14
N SER A 480 -31.44 17.35 2.38
CA SER A 480 -32.40 16.38 2.95
C SER A 480 -31.67 15.18 3.57
N MET A 481 -30.59 14.70 2.93
CA MET A 481 -29.77 13.60 3.43
C MET A 481 -29.00 14.00 4.69
N TYR A 482 -28.40 15.20 4.74
CA TYR A 482 -27.75 15.69 5.96
C TYR A 482 -28.73 15.86 7.12
N SER A 483 -29.95 16.35 6.85
CA SER A 483 -31.00 16.44 7.87
C SER A 483 -31.43 15.06 8.37
N ALA A 484 -31.56 14.06 7.47
CA ALA A 484 -31.87 12.69 7.87
C ALA A 484 -30.78 12.13 8.79
N LEU A 485 -29.50 12.29 8.41
CA LEU A 485 -28.35 11.87 9.24
C LEU A 485 -28.35 12.52 10.62
N SER A 486 -28.68 13.81 10.71
CA SER A 486 -28.75 14.54 11.99
C SER A 486 -29.89 14.08 12.90
N ASN A 487 -30.94 13.47 12.36
CA ASN A 487 -32.06 12.94 13.14
C ASN A 487 -31.78 11.52 13.63
N GLU A 488 -31.01 10.74 12.87
CA GLU A 488 -30.71 9.33 13.16
C GLU A 488 -29.53 9.15 14.12
N MET A 489 -28.64 10.14 14.21
CA MET A 489 -27.38 10.01 14.96
C MET A 489 -27.17 11.15 15.96
N PRO A 490 -26.33 10.92 17.00
CA PRO A 490 -25.85 11.99 17.86
C PRO A 490 -25.15 13.11 17.07
N PRO A 491 -25.10 14.34 17.59
CA PRO A 491 -24.43 15.46 16.94
C PRO A 491 -23.00 15.11 16.54
N HIS A 492 -22.71 15.18 15.23
CA HIS A 492 -21.41 14.86 14.66
C HIS A 492 -20.85 16.07 13.90
N PRO A 493 -19.57 16.46 14.08
CA PRO A 493 -18.99 17.65 13.46
C PRO A 493 -19.20 17.75 11.95
N ALA A 494 -18.96 16.66 11.22
CA ALA A 494 -19.16 16.62 9.76
C ALA A 494 -20.61 16.91 9.33
N VAL A 495 -21.61 16.38 10.06
CA VAL A 495 -23.02 16.61 9.75
C VAL A 495 -23.41 18.04 10.06
N LEU A 496 -23.00 18.56 11.21
CA LEU A 496 -23.26 19.94 11.62
C LEU A 496 -22.62 20.95 10.65
N ASN A 497 -21.37 20.72 10.24
CA ASN A 497 -20.70 21.53 9.23
C ASN A 497 -21.50 21.57 7.92
N ASN A 498 -21.94 20.42 7.44
CA ASN A 498 -22.65 20.33 6.17
C ASN A 498 -24.08 20.91 6.27
N LEU A 499 -24.74 20.79 7.42
CA LEU A 499 -26.01 21.46 7.70
C LEU A 499 -25.86 22.99 7.77
N ALA A 500 -24.74 23.49 8.30
CA ALA A 500 -24.44 24.93 8.28
C ALA A 500 -24.29 25.44 6.84
N VAL A 501 -23.64 24.67 5.96
CA VAL A 501 -23.60 24.96 4.52
C VAL A 501 -25.01 24.99 3.93
N CYS A 502 -25.87 24.05 4.29
CA CYS A 502 -27.28 24.06 3.87
C CYS A 502 -28.07 25.28 4.36
N ALA A 503 -27.85 25.71 5.61
CA ALA A 503 -28.45 26.92 6.16
C ALA A 503 -27.99 28.18 5.39
N LEU A 504 -26.72 28.24 4.98
CA LEU A 504 -26.23 29.31 4.11
C LEU A 504 -26.91 29.34 2.75
N TYR A 505 -27.12 28.20 2.10
CA TYR A 505 -27.88 28.14 0.85
C TYR A 505 -29.32 28.65 0.99
N ARG A 506 -29.89 28.61 2.21
CA ARG A 506 -31.21 29.17 2.55
C ARG A 506 -31.18 30.64 2.97
N GLY A 507 -30.00 31.24 3.12
CA GLY A 507 -29.83 32.60 3.63
C GLY A 507 -29.92 32.72 5.16
N GLU A 508 -29.90 31.60 5.89
CA GLU A 508 -30.01 31.55 7.35
C GLU A 508 -28.63 31.67 8.01
N VAL A 509 -28.05 32.87 7.97
CA VAL A 509 -26.66 33.14 8.41
C VAL A 509 -26.44 32.84 9.90
N ASP A 510 -27.40 33.21 10.76
CA ASP A 510 -27.30 32.97 12.21
C ASP A 510 -27.34 31.48 12.55
N THR A 511 -28.19 30.72 11.86
CA THR A 511 -28.26 29.25 11.97
C THR A 511 -26.93 28.61 11.54
N ALA A 512 -26.37 29.06 10.41
CA ALA A 512 -25.08 28.56 9.92
C ALA A 512 -23.95 28.82 10.93
N ARG A 513 -23.91 30.03 11.51
CA ARG A 513 -22.93 30.38 12.55
C ARG A 513 -23.02 29.43 13.74
N PHE A 514 -24.22 29.28 14.31
CA PHE A 514 -24.45 28.42 15.47
C PHE A 514 -24.02 26.96 15.21
N LEU A 515 -24.37 26.42 14.04
CA LEU A 515 -24.01 25.05 13.66
C LEU A 515 -22.50 24.86 13.51
N TRP A 516 -21.79 25.82 12.90
CA TRP A 516 -20.32 25.76 12.82
C TRP A 516 -19.62 25.95 14.16
N GLU A 517 -20.07 26.89 14.99
CA GLU A 517 -19.54 27.05 16.35
C GLU A 517 -19.69 25.76 17.17
N THR A 518 -20.84 25.10 17.04
CA THR A 518 -21.11 23.80 17.69
C THR A 518 -20.20 22.70 17.13
N ALA A 519 -20.01 22.64 15.81
CA ALA A 519 -19.10 21.69 15.18
C ALA A 519 -17.66 21.87 15.67
N VAL A 520 -17.17 23.11 15.72
CA VAL A 520 -15.84 23.46 16.23
C VAL A 520 -15.69 23.09 17.71
N ALA A 521 -16.72 23.33 18.53
CA ALA A 521 -16.69 22.97 19.94
C ALA A 521 -16.59 21.45 20.14
N LEU A 522 -17.33 20.66 19.36
CA LEU A 522 -17.28 19.19 19.42
C LEU A 522 -15.92 18.65 18.96
N GLU A 523 -15.33 19.21 17.91
CA GLU A 523 -13.98 18.83 17.48
C GLU A 523 -12.94 19.16 18.54
N LYS A 524 -13.01 20.36 19.14
CA LYS A 524 -12.12 20.76 20.23
C LYS A 524 -12.27 19.87 21.46
N LEU A 525 -13.48 19.43 21.80
CA LEU A 525 -13.71 18.51 22.91
C LEU A 525 -13.11 17.10 22.62
N GLY A 526 -13.17 16.68 21.36
CA GLY A 526 -12.49 15.47 20.87
C GLY A 526 -10.95 15.58 20.84
N LEU A 527 -10.42 16.81 20.72
CA LEU A 527 -9.00 17.14 20.70
C LEU A 527 -8.42 17.43 22.11
N SER A 528 -9.18 18.03 23.04
CA SER A 528 -8.70 18.35 24.40
C SER A 528 -8.49 17.12 25.28
N THR A 529 -9.06 15.97 24.91
CA THR A 529 -8.74 14.66 25.51
C THR A 529 -7.41 14.07 25.00
N LEU A 530 -6.73 14.73 24.05
CA LEU A 530 -5.47 14.31 23.41
C LEU A 530 -4.24 15.16 23.77
N GLU A 531 -4.37 16.28 24.49
CA GLU A 531 -3.26 17.20 24.80
C GLU A 531 -2.17 16.64 25.75
N THR A 532 -2.01 15.31 25.85
CA THR A 532 -0.81 14.67 26.43
C THR A 532 0.27 14.34 25.38
N THR A 533 0.02 14.59 24.09
CA THR A 533 1.03 14.39 23.03
C THR A 533 1.08 15.56 22.02
N GLY A 534 1.53 16.72 22.49
CA GLY A 534 2.33 17.68 21.71
C GLY A 534 1.92 18.04 20.27
N GLU A 535 0.64 18.24 19.97
CA GLU A 535 0.20 18.89 18.73
C GLU A 535 -0.09 20.38 18.98
N SER A 536 0.61 21.24 18.23
CA SER A 536 0.34 22.68 18.16
C SER A 536 0.17 23.09 16.70
N ASP A 537 -0.71 22.40 15.99
CA ASP A 537 -1.17 22.82 14.67
C ASP A 537 -2.68 23.04 14.73
N VAL A 538 -3.08 24.20 15.26
CA VAL A 538 -4.46 24.73 15.25
C VAL A 538 -4.81 25.26 13.83
N GLY A 539 -4.12 24.75 12.81
CA GLY A 539 -4.33 25.04 11.39
C GLY A 539 -5.56 24.33 10.84
N THR A 540 -6.71 25.00 10.91
CA THR A 540 -7.92 24.84 10.08
C THR A 540 -8.53 23.45 10.02
N ILE A 541 -9.29 23.09 11.05
CA ILE A 541 -10.37 22.10 10.86
C ILE A 541 -11.45 22.75 10.00
N ILE A 542 -12.02 22.00 9.03
CA ILE A 542 -12.96 22.50 8.02
C ILE A 542 -14.07 23.40 8.60
N PRO A 543 -14.72 23.06 9.73
CA PRO A 543 -15.76 23.92 10.31
C PRO A 543 -15.23 25.28 10.78
N ALA A 544 -14.01 25.32 11.34
CA ALA A 544 -13.36 26.55 11.77
C ALA A 544 -12.97 27.43 10.58
N HIS A 545 -12.51 26.82 9.48
CA HIS A 545 -12.22 27.52 8.23
C HIS A 545 -13.49 28.18 7.65
N ASN A 546 -14.57 27.41 7.56
CA ASN A 546 -15.85 27.90 7.08
C ASN A 546 -16.42 29.02 7.96
N LEU A 547 -16.36 28.87 9.29
CA LEU A 547 -16.81 29.88 10.25
C LEU A 547 -16.04 31.20 10.11
N HIS A 548 -14.72 31.13 9.96
CA HIS A 548 -13.87 32.31 9.80
C HIS A 548 -14.21 33.12 8.53
N GLN A 549 -14.70 32.45 7.50
CA GLN A 549 -15.08 33.09 6.22
C GLN A 549 -16.56 33.52 6.17
N LEU A 550 -17.36 33.21 7.19
CA LEU A 550 -18.81 33.47 7.20
C LEU A 550 -19.14 34.96 7.06
N ASP A 551 -18.47 35.82 7.82
CA ASP A 551 -18.74 37.27 7.79
C ASP A 551 -18.40 37.89 6.43
N ALA A 552 -17.32 37.40 5.83
CA ALA A 552 -16.90 37.74 4.48
C ALA A 552 -17.96 37.36 3.43
N PHE A 553 -18.56 36.17 3.57
CA PHE A 553 -19.64 35.71 2.70
C PHE A 553 -20.92 36.53 2.90
N ALA A 554 -21.34 36.77 4.14
CA ALA A 554 -22.52 37.56 4.46
C ALA A 554 -22.44 39.00 3.93
N ALA A 555 -21.22 39.55 3.82
CA ALA A 555 -20.94 40.84 3.21
C ALA A 555 -20.96 40.84 1.66
N GLY A 556 -21.26 39.71 1.02
CA GLY A 556 -21.36 39.58 -0.45
C GLY A 556 -20.02 39.54 -1.17
N MET A 557 -18.91 39.23 -0.49
CA MET A 557 -17.61 39.09 -1.15
C MET A 557 -17.61 37.88 -2.09
N ARG A 558 -17.09 38.10 -3.31
CA ARG A 558 -16.97 37.03 -4.32
C ARG A 558 -15.81 36.09 -3.95
N GLY A 559 -16.01 34.79 -4.19
CA GLY A 559 -14.95 33.77 -4.05
C GLY A 559 -15.06 32.85 -2.83
N PHE A 560 -16.09 32.99 -2.00
CA PHE A 560 -16.35 32.03 -0.92
C PHE A 560 -16.87 30.70 -1.45
N GLN A 561 -16.26 29.60 -1.00
CA GLN A 561 -16.78 28.25 -1.18
C GLN A 561 -16.72 27.52 0.15
N ALA A 562 -17.88 27.37 0.80
CA ALA A 562 -17.95 26.59 2.02
C ALA A 562 -17.57 25.13 1.73
N GLN A 563 -16.64 24.59 2.51
CA GLN A 563 -16.13 23.24 2.34
C GLN A 563 -17.08 22.24 3.01
N LEU A 564 -17.49 21.23 2.25
CA LEU A 564 -18.25 20.09 2.76
C LEU A 564 -17.29 19.02 3.29
N MET A 565 -17.64 18.45 4.44
CA MET A 565 -16.96 17.29 5.00
C MET A 565 -17.57 16.00 4.44
N TRP A 566 -16.74 14.96 4.32
CA TRP A 566 -17.17 13.62 3.94
C TRP A 566 -16.83 12.66 5.05
#